data_AF-A0A371ATI0-F1
#
_entry.id   AF-A0A371ATI0-F1
#
_cell.length_a   1.000
_cell.length_b   1.000
_cell.length_c   1.000
_cell.angle_alpha   90.00
_cell.angle_beta   90.00
_cell.angle_gamma   90.00
#
_symmetry.space_group_name_H-M   'P 1'
#
loop_
_entity.id
_entity.type
_entity.pdbx_description
1 polymer ?
#
loop_
_entity_poly.entity_id
_entity_poly.type
_entity_poly.pdbx_seq_one_letter_code
_entity_poly.pdbx_strand_id
1 'polypeptide(L)' 'MKVKRLKEIISDLDDDLEIFIRNTVNPCGNIQELDQIELTTYGFFGTEITCAILNTDSSKKMEYNEDEEVIDFVK' A
#
# COMPACT_ATOMS: atom_id res chain seq x y z
N MET A 1 -0.10 -8.13 7.28
CA MET A 1 -0.65 -8.90 6.14
C MET A 1 0.08 -10.23 5.92
N LYS A 2 -0.65 -11.27 5.51
CA LYS A 2 -0.06 -12.57 5.09
C LYS A 2 0.25 -12.58 3.59
N VAL A 3 1.25 -13.37 3.18
CA VAL A 3 1.69 -13.49 1.78
C VAL A 3 0.56 -13.86 0.82
N LYS A 4 -0.37 -14.73 1.23
CA LYS A 4 -1.51 -15.13 0.39
C LYS A 4 -2.37 -13.93 0.01
N ARG A 5 -2.78 -13.12 1.00
CA ARG A 5 -3.58 -11.90 0.79
C ARG A 5 -2.84 -10.91 -0.10
N LEU A 6 -1.54 -10.70 0.14
CA LEU A 6 -0.73 -9.83 -0.71
C LEU A 6 -0.77 -10.29 -2.18
N LYS A 7 -0.57 -11.58 -2.44
CA LYS A 7 -0.62 -12.15 -3.80
C LYS A 7 -1.97 -11.97 -4.47
N GLU A 8 -3.06 -12.11 -3.72
CA GLU A 8 -4.43 -11.91 -4.23
C GLU A 8 -4.71 -10.45 -4.57
N ILE A 9 -4.15 -9.50 -3.80
CA ILE A 9 -4.32 -8.06 -4.06
C ILE A 9 -3.53 -7.64 -5.31
N ILE A 10 -2.29 -8.12 -5.45
CA ILE A 10 -1.40 -7.69 -6.54
C ILE A 10 -1.56 -8.51 -7.82
N SER A 11 -2.35 -9.59 -7.83
CA SER A 11 -2.49 -10.45 -9.01
C SER A 11 -3.12 -9.76 -10.20
N ASP A 12 -3.90 -8.71 -9.94
CA ASP A 12 -4.63 -7.95 -10.95
C ASP A 12 -3.89 -6.67 -11.37
N LEU A 13 -2.72 -6.40 -10.79
CA LEU A 13 -1.89 -5.24 -11.11
C LEU A 13 -0.98 -5.54 -12.32
N ASP A 14 -0.59 -4.50 -13.05
CA ASP A 14 0.34 -4.61 -14.17
C ASP A 14 1.72 -5.08 -13.68
N ASP A 15 2.35 -6.02 -14.40
CA ASP A 15 3.65 -6.60 -14.06
C ASP A 15 4.79 -5.56 -14.04
N ASP A 16 4.65 -4.48 -14.82
CA ASP A 16 5.61 -3.38 -14.90
C ASP A 16 5.28 -2.21 -13.93
N LEU A 17 4.23 -2.35 -13.10
CA LEU A 17 3.83 -1.33 -12.14
C LEU A 17 4.88 -1.17 -11.03
N GLU A 18 5.33 0.07 -10.82
CA GLU A 18 6.23 0.36 -9.72
C GLU A 18 5.53 0.22 -8.36
N ILE A 19 6.23 -0.42 -7.41
CA ILE A 19 5.74 -0.59 -6.04
C ILE A 19 6.64 0.20 -5.08
N PHE A 20 6.02 1.03 -4.27
CA PHE A 20 6.68 1.84 -3.24
C PHE A 20 6.20 1.46 -1.84
N ILE A 21 7.04 1.67 -0.84
CA ILE A 21 6.68 1.53 0.57
C ILE A 21 6.61 2.93 1.18
N ARG A 22 5.47 3.29 1.77
CA ARG A 22 5.36 4.56 2.49
C ARG A 22 6.06 4.43 3.84
N ASN A 23 7.28 4.91 3.90
CA ASN A 23 8.06 4.89 5.13
C ASN A 23 7.70 6.07 6.02
N THR A 24 7.31 5.77 7.25
CA THR A 24 7.30 6.70 8.38
C THR A 24 8.35 6.28 9.37
N VAL A 25 8.89 7.26 10.11
CA VAL A 25 9.77 6.99 11.24
C VAL A 25 8.98 6.15 12.24
N ASN A 26 9.38 4.90 12.42
CA ASN A 26 8.89 4.07 13.52
C ASN A 26 9.81 4.31 14.74
N PRO A 27 9.37 5.09 15.74
CA PRO A 27 10.19 5.39 16.91
C PRO A 27 10.43 4.18 17.82
N CYS A 28 9.67 3.10 17.65
CA CYS A 28 9.63 1.95 18.56
C CYS A 28 10.07 0.62 17.91
N GLY A 29 10.59 0.61 16.68
CA GLY A 29 11.04 -0.61 16.01
C GLY A 29 11.45 -0.41 14.55
N ASN A 30 12.10 -1.41 13.95
CA ASN A 30 12.54 -1.39 12.55
C ASN A 30 11.65 -2.25 11.62
N ILE A 31 10.64 -2.94 12.15
CA ILE A 31 9.74 -3.83 11.40
C ILE A 31 8.30 -3.41 11.70
N GLN A 32 7.48 -3.38 10.65
CA GLN A 32 6.05 -3.07 10.73
C GLN A 32 5.25 -4.05 9.90
N GLU A 33 4.00 -4.25 10.31
CA GLU A 33 3.06 -5.03 9.52
C GLU A 33 2.60 -4.21 8.31
N LEU A 34 2.62 -4.82 7.12
CA LEU A 34 1.94 -4.27 5.95
C LEU A 34 0.44 -4.42 6.18
N ASP A 35 -0.32 -3.33 6.10
CA ASP A 35 -1.74 -3.32 6.42
C ASP A 35 -2.61 -3.08 5.19
N GLN A 36 -2.26 -2.08 4.37
CA GLN A 36 -3.10 -1.61 3.26
C GLN A 36 -2.28 -1.34 2.00
N ILE A 37 -2.85 -1.61 0.83
CA ILE A 37 -2.27 -1.29 -0.49
C ILE A 37 -3.15 -0.26 -1.20
N GLU A 38 -2.52 0.70 -1.89
CA GLU A 38 -3.19 1.77 -2.61
C GLU A 38 -2.57 1.95 -4.01
N LEU A 39 -3.38 1.91 -5.06
CA LEU A 39 -2.99 2.33 -6.40
C LEU A 39 -3.17 3.85 -6.50
N THR A 40 -2.10 4.53 -6.85
CA THR A 40 -2.08 5.99 -6.91
C THR A 40 -1.14 6.48 -7.99
N THR A 41 -0.94 7.79 -8.06
CA THR A 41 0.06 8.40 -8.93
C THR A 41 1.03 9.21 -8.07
N TYR A 42 2.32 9.17 -8.43
CA TYR A 42 3.28 10.11 -7.90
C TYR A 42 3.77 11.04 -9.01
N GLY A 43 3.92 12.32 -8.65
CA GLY A 43 4.46 13.33 -9.55
C GLY A 43 5.98 13.32 -9.53
N PHE A 44 6.60 13.06 -10.68
CA PHE A 44 8.05 13.19 -10.84
C PHE A 44 8.35 14.00 -12.11
N PHE A 45 9.04 15.14 -11.93
CA PHE A 45 9.40 16.06 -13.03
C PHE A 45 8.25 16.40 -13.99
N GLY A 46 7.06 16.74 -13.44
CA GLY A 46 5.90 17.14 -14.24
C GLY A 46 5.18 15.98 -14.96
N THR A 47 5.58 14.74 -14.69
CA THR A 47 4.88 13.53 -15.16
C THR A 47 4.18 12.87 -13.97
N GLU A 48 2.99 12.33 -14.21
CA GLU A 48 2.27 11.47 -13.26
C GLU A 48 2.56 10.02 -13.63
N ILE A 49 3.12 9.26 -12.69
CA ILE A 49 3.44 7.85 -12.88
C ILE A 49 2.55 7.04 -11.94
N THR A 50 1.78 6.12 -12.50
CA THR A 50 0.95 5.18 -11.73
C THR A 50 1.84 4.23 -10.95
N CYS A 51 1.54 4.03 -9.67
CA CYS A 51 2.28 3.12 -8.80
C CYS A 51 1.38 2.52 -7.72
N ALA A 52 1.80 1.41 -7.14
CA ALA A 52 1.21 0.85 -5.93
C ALA A 52 2.01 1.29 -4.70
N ILE A 53 1.33 1.77 -3.66
CA ILE A 53 1.92 2.14 -2.38
C ILE A 53 1.49 1.13 -1.31
N LEU A 54 2.49 0.55 -0.65
CA LEU A 54 2.36 -0.32 0.50
C LEU A 54 2.38 0.52 1.78
N ASN A 55 1.26 0.55 2.51
CA ASN A 55 1.07 1.36 3.71
C ASN A 55 1.08 0.49 4.99
N THR A 56 1.75 0.99 6.02
CA THR A 56 1.73 0.47 7.40
C THR A 56 0.89 1.36 8.31
N ASP A 57 0.45 0.83 9.45
CA ASP A 57 -0.26 1.57 10.53
C ASP A 57 0.31 2.95 10.87
N SER A 58 1.63 3.09 10.85
CA SER A 58 2.32 4.34 11.20
C SER A 58 2.39 5.34 10.05
N SER A 59 2.19 4.87 8.81
CA SER A 59 2.44 5.63 7.58
C SER A 59 1.21 6.35 7.05
N LYS A 60 0.03 5.80 7.35
CA LYS A 60 -1.27 6.31 6.94
C LYS A 60 -2.28 5.83 7.97
N LYS A 61 -3.33 6.62 8.20
CA LYS A 61 -4.50 6.12 8.93
C LYS A 61 -5.18 5.07 8.05
N MET A 62 -5.34 3.85 8.57
CA MET A 62 -6.01 2.77 7.85
C MET A 62 -7.50 3.04 7.68
N GLU A 63 -8.05 2.57 6.57
CA GLU A 63 -9.46 2.66 6.24
C GLU A 63 -10.08 1.27 6.27
N TYR A 64 -11.27 1.18 6.86
CA TYR A 64 -11.98 -0.06 7.14
C TYR A 64 -13.38 0.00 6.55
N ASN A 65 -13.91 -1.14 6.13
CA ASN A 65 -15.30 -1.27 5.68
C ASN A 65 -16.27 -1.38 6.88
N GLU A 66 -17.56 -1.55 6.59
CA GLU A 66 -18.60 -1.71 7.62
C GLU A 66 -18.42 -2.96 8.49
N ASP A 67 -17.66 -3.95 8.00
CA ASP A 67 -17.31 -5.21 8.69
C ASP A 67 -15.96 -5.14 9.44
N GLU A 68 -15.39 -3.93 9.60
CA GLU A 68 -14.07 -3.68 10.23
C GLU A 68 -12.88 -4.35 9.51
N GLU A 69 -13.02 -4.68 8.23
CA GLU A 69 -11.92 -5.19 7.40
C GLU A 69 -11.16 -4.06 6.69
N VAL A 70 -9.84 -4.17 6.61
CA VAL A 70 -8.99 -3.17 5.92
C VAL A 70 -9.33 -3.14 4.43
N ILE A 71 -9.63 -1.95 3.91
CA ILE A 71 -9.93 -1.72 2.49
C ILE A 71 -8.64 -1.50 1.71
N ASP A 72 -8.40 -2.27 0.65
CA ASP A 72 -7.31 -2.03 -0.30
C ASP A 72 -7.82 -1.19 -1.49
N PHE A 73 -7.12 -0.12 -1.83
CA PHE A 73 -7.51 0.82 -2.90
C PHE A 73 -6.84 0.47 -4.22
N VAL A 74 -7.03 -0.75 -4.70
CA VAL A 74 -6.36 -1.28 -5.90
C VAL A 74 -7.31 -1.44 -7.10
N LYS A 75 -8.50 -0.82 -7.05
CA LYS A 75 -9.56 -0.90 -8.07
C LYS A 75 -10.07 0.47 -8.49
#